data_AF-A0A397MFE5-F1
#
_entry.id   AF-A0A397MFE5-F1
#
_cell.length_a   1.000
_cell.length_b   1.000
_cell.length_c   1.000
_cell.angle_alpha   90.00
_cell.angle_beta   90.00
_cell.angle_gamma   90.00
#
_symmetry.space_group_name_H-M   'P 1'
#
loop_
_entity.id
_entity.type
_entity.pdbx_description
1 polymer ?
#
loop_
_entity_poly.entity_id
_entity_poly.type
_entity_poly.pdbx_seq_one_letter_code
_entity_poly.pdbx_strand_id
1 'polypeptide(L)'
;MRYPGGKGKCYQRLINLMPPHQTYIESHLGGGAVMRNKKAAQRNIGLDLDAKVIEIWESKLPGICDLHQVDAVSFLESYAFEGEELVYVDPPYVPETRRREKVYRCDYTEADHIRLLRCLAALPCNVMLSGYDCDLYNRELVGWRKVSFPAKNHVEMREEVVWMNFAPPSRLHDTRYLGETFRDRQTIQRRQTRLRTRIESLNPIERHELLQWMQELYGNDEEVA
;
A
#
# COMPACT_ATOMS: atom_id res chain seq x y z
N MET A 1 -2.01 17.65 -4.45
CA MET A 1 -2.91 17.41 -5.59
C MET A 1 -4.25 16.95 -5.05
N ARG A 2 -5.36 17.58 -5.45
CA ARG A 2 -6.71 17.16 -5.05
C ARG A 2 -7.28 16.36 -6.22
N TYR A 3 -7.21 15.03 -6.14
CA TYR A 3 -7.76 14.10 -7.14
C TYR A 3 -8.94 13.36 -6.50
N PRO A 4 -10.07 13.12 -7.22
CA PRO A 4 -11.17 12.31 -6.71
C PRO A 4 -10.67 10.93 -6.26
N GLY A 5 -11.05 10.47 -5.07
CA GLY A 5 -10.55 9.18 -4.54
C GLY A 5 -9.16 9.23 -3.87
N GLY A 6 -8.50 10.39 -3.81
CA GLY A 6 -7.21 10.50 -3.12
C GLY A 6 -7.30 10.03 -1.66
N LYS A 7 -6.47 9.05 -1.27
CA LYS A 7 -6.44 8.41 0.06
C LYS A 7 -6.03 9.32 1.23
N GLY A 8 -6.23 10.64 1.15
CA GLY A 8 -6.16 11.60 2.26
C GLY A 8 -5.02 11.35 3.25
N LYS A 9 -5.37 11.08 4.51
CA LYS A 9 -4.45 10.58 5.55
C LYS A 9 -4.49 9.05 5.72
N CYS A 10 -5.34 8.36 4.95
CA CYS A 10 -5.53 6.90 5.00
C CYS A 10 -4.31 6.14 4.48
N TYR A 11 -3.45 6.76 3.67
CA TYR A 11 -2.18 6.15 3.22
C TYR A 11 -1.33 5.62 4.38
N GLN A 12 -1.40 6.24 5.57
CA GLN A 12 -0.65 5.80 6.76
C GLN A 12 -1.06 4.39 7.21
N ARG A 13 -2.37 4.09 7.13
CA ARG A 13 -2.91 2.76 7.45
C ARG A 13 -2.53 1.75 6.38
N LEU A 14 -2.63 2.13 5.10
CA LEU A 14 -2.27 1.28 3.97
C LEU A 14 -0.78 0.88 4.01
N ILE A 15 0.11 1.83 4.27
CA ILE A 15 1.56 1.56 4.36
C ILE A 15 1.88 0.58 5.50
N ASN A 16 1.16 0.66 6.63
CA ASN A 16 1.34 -0.26 7.75
C ASN A 16 0.84 -1.69 7.47
N LEU A 17 0.26 -1.97 6.30
CA LEU A 17 -0.13 -3.31 5.88
C LEU A 17 0.88 -3.94 4.91
N MET A 18 1.85 -3.17 4.42
CA MET A 18 2.73 -3.61 3.33
C MET A 18 3.89 -4.49 3.83
N PRO A 19 4.03 -5.73 3.30
CA PRO A 19 5.25 -6.51 3.49
C PRO A 19 6.42 -5.84 2.76
N PRO A 20 7.68 -6.18 3.10
CA PRO A 20 8.84 -5.71 2.34
C PRO A 20 8.71 -6.15 0.88
N HIS A 21 9.09 -5.27 -0.04
CA HIS A 21 9.01 -5.52 -1.47
C HIS A 21 10.12 -4.77 -2.20
N GLN A 22 10.63 -5.35 -3.29
CA GLN A 22 11.66 -4.72 -4.12
C GLN A 22 11.03 -3.87 -5.22
N THR A 23 9.89 -4.32 -5.76
CA THR A 23 9.13 -3.61 -6.78
C THR A 23 7.75 -3.26 -6.25
N TYR A 24 7.31 -2.03 -6.47
CA TYR A 24 5.97 -1.57 -6.12
C TYR A 24 5.22 -1.13 -7.37
N ILE A 25 4.01 -1.67 -7.57
CA ILE A 25 3.15 -1.32 -8.70
C ILE A 25 1.87 -0.70 -8.15
N GLU A 26 1.58 0.55 -8.51
CA GLU A 26 0.30 1.20 -8.21
C GLU A 26 -0.52 1.28 -9.50
N SER A 27 -1.49 0.38 -9.62
CA SER A 27 -2.22 0.11 -10.87
C SER A 27 -3.22 1.19 -11.27
N HIS A 28 -3.69 1.96 -10.30
CA HIS A 28 -4.66 3.05 -10.48
C HIS A 28 -4.10 4.29 -9.79
N LEU A 29 -3.08 4.88 -10.41
CA LEU A 29 -2.19 5.84 -9.77
C LEU A 29 -2.92 7.07 -9.22
N GLY A 30 -3.78 7.72 -10.00
CA GLY A 30 -4.48 8.94 -9.62
C GLY A 30 -3.56 9.96 -8.94
N GLY A 31 -3.85 10.30 -7.67
CA GLY A 31 -3.02 11.20 -6.86
C GLY A 31 -1.80 10.55 -6.19
N GLY A 32 -1.64 9.24 -6.31
CA GLY A 32 -0.63 8.34 -5.73
C GLY A 32 -0.25 8.69 -4.31
N ALA A 33 -1.25 8.82 -3.42
CA ALA A 33 -0.99 9.17 -2.03
C ALA A 33 -0.12 8.11 -1.33
N VAL A 34 -0.26 6.83 -1.70
CA VAL A 34 0.56 5.76 -1.16
C VAL A 34 1.96 5.80 -1.77
N MET A 35 2.06 5.76 -3.12
CA MET A 35 3.32 5.91 -3.87
C MET A 35 4.21 7.04 -3.32
N ARG A 36 3.64 8.24 -3.14
CA ARG A 36 4.41 9.45 -2.74
C ARG A 36 4.86 9.46 -1.28
N ASN A 37 4.22 8.68 -0.39
CA ASN A 37 4.49 8.75 1.04
C ASN A 37 5.21 7.52 1.59
N LYS A 38 5.04 6.34 0.98
CA LYS A 38 5.76 5.13 1.41
C LYS A 38 7.26 5.25 1.18
N LYS A 39 8.04 4.42 1.86
CA LYS A 39 9.45 4.23 1.54
C LYS A 39 9.52 3.75 0.09
N ALA A 40 10.31 4.43 -0.74
CA ALA A 40 10.51 4.01 -2.12
C ALA A 40 10.99 2.55 -2.14
N ALA A 41 10.38 1.74 -3.01
CA ALA A 41 10.93 0.42 -3.34
C ALA A 41 12.09 0.63 -4.34
N GLN A 42 12.89 -0.40 -4.61
CA GLN A 42 13.98 -0.30 -5.59
C GLN A 42 13.44 0.12 -6.95
N ARG A 43 12.29 -0.43 -7.34
CA ARG A 43 11.55 -0.03 -8.53
C ARG A 43 10.13 0.36 -8.15
N ASN A 44 9.63 1.47 -8.69
CA ASN A 44 8.26 1.92 -8.48
C ASN A 44 7.63 2.11 -9.86
N ILE A 45 6.45 1.54 -10.08
CA ILE A 45 5.71 1.59 -11.34
C ILE A 45 4.33 2.18 -11.06
N GLY A 46 3.98 3.24 -11.78
CA GLY A 46 2.68 3.90 -11.72
C GLY A 46 1.91 3.70 -13.01
N LEU A 47 0.70 3.15 -12.93
CA LEU A 47 -0.17 2.94 -14.09
C LEU A 47 -1.41 3.83 -13.95
N ASP A 48 -1.80 4.50 -15.01
CA ASP A 48 -3.10 5.17 -15.07
C ASP A 48 -3.60 5.23 -16.52
N LEU A 49 -4.91 5.10 -16.71
CA LEU A 49 -5.51 5.20 -18.03
C LEU A 49 -5.76 6.66 -18.43
N ASP A 50 -5.94 7.56 -17.46
CA ASP A 50 -6.22 8.97 -17.71
C ASP A 50 -4.92 9.73 -18.04
N ALA A 51 -4.75 10.12 -19.31
CA ALA A 51 -3.63 10.93 -19.79
C ALA A 51 -3.37 12.17 -18.92
N LYS A 52 -4.41 12.78 -18.34
CA LYS A 52 -4.24 13.96 -17.47
C LYS A 52 -3.51 13.61 -16.16
N VAL A 53 -3.70 12.40 -15.62
CA VAL A 53 -2.94 11.96 -14.46
C VAL A 53 -1.48 11.84 -14.83
N ILE A 54 -1.20 11.19 -15.95
CA ILE A 54 0.15 10.97 -16.48
C ILE A 54 0.87 12.30 -16.69
N GLU A 55 0.27 13.23 -17.42
CA GLU A 55 0.81 14.59 -17.66
C GLU A 55 1.13 15.34 -16.35
N ILE A 56 0.30 15.19 -15.31
CA ILE A 56 0.53 15.86 -14.03
C ILE A 56 1.69 15.20 -13.26
N TRP A 57 1.82 13.88 -13.33
CA TRP A 57 2.93 13.16 -12.73
C TRP A 57 4.26 13.51 -13.41
N GLU A 58 4.30 13.51 -14.73
CA GLU A 58 5.49 13.91 -15.50
C GLU A 58 5.91 15.36 -15.17
N SER A 59 4.94 16.27 -15.10
CA SER A 59 5.25 17.70 -14.88
C SER A 59 5.57 18.05 -13.43
N LYS A 60 4.92 17.43 -12.44
CA LYS A 60 5.05 17.83 -11.02
C LYS A 60 5.84 16.86 -10.16
N LEU A 61 6.00 15.63 -10.59
CA LEU A 61 6.58 14.54 -9.82
C LEU A 61 7.54 13.68 -10.66
N PRO A 62 8.47 14.29 -11.43
CA PRO A 62 9.37 13.54 -12.29
C PRO A 62 10.28 12.62 -11.47
N GLY A 63 10.51 11.40 -11.98
CA GLY A 63 11.46 10.45 -11.40
C GLY A 63 11.00 9.72 -10.14
N ILE A 64 9.74 9.84 -9.72
CA ILE A 64 9.21 9.05 -8.58
C ILE A 64 8.95 7.59 -8.96
N CYS A 65 8.49 7.34 -10.19
CA CYS A 65 8.18 6.00 -10.69
C CYS A 65 8.31 5.93 -12.21
N ASP A 66 8.46 4.71 -12.72
CA ASP A 66 8.22 4.36 -14.12
C ASP A 66 6.73 4.55 -14.40
N LEU A 67 6.38 5.48 -15.28
CA LEU A 67 5.01 5.90 -15.50
C LEU A 67 4.49 5.34 -16.82
N HIS A 68 3.31 4.72 -16.79
CA HIS A 68 2.70 4.12 -17.98
C HIS A 68 1.25 4.56 -18.12
N GLN A 69 0.93 5.17 -19.27
CA GLN A 69 -0.45 5.43 -19.66
C GLN A 69 -1.06 4.16 -20.28
N VAL A 70 -1.68 3.31 -19.46
CA VAL A 70 -2.13 1.98 -19.91
C VAL A 70 -3.33 1.49 -19.11
N ASP A 71 -4.10 0.57 -19.69
CA ASP A 71 -5.06 -0.23 -18.93
C ASP A 71 -4.33 -1.07 -17.89
N ALA A 72 -4.70 -0.90 -16.62
CA ALA A 72 -4.10 -1.56 -15.48
C ALA A 72 -4.09 -3.09 -15.63
N VAL A 73 -5.23 -3.66 -16.01
CA VAL A 73 -5.38 -5.12 -16.11
C VAL A 73 -4.51 -5.67 -17.24
N SER A 74 -4.53 -5.02 -18.40
CA SER A 74 -3.71 -5.45 -19.56
C SER A 74 -2.20 -5.37 -19.27
N PHE A 75 -1.75 -4.37 -18.51
CA PHE A 75 -0.36 -4.31 -18.06
C PHE A 75 -0.04 -5.46 -17.11
N LEU A 76 -0.88 -5.69 -16.09
CA LEU A 76 -0.66 -6.75 -15.11
C LEU A 76 -0.70 -8.15 -15.76
N GLU A 77 -1.54 -8.39 -16.77
CA GLU A 77 -1.59 -9.66 -17.50
C GLU A 77 -0.31 -9.95 -18.32
N SER A 78 0.44 -8.92 -18.71
CA SER A 78 1.63 -9.04 -19.55
C SER A 78 2.96 -8.80 -18.81
N TYR A 79 2.89 -8.29 -17.58
CA TYR A 79 4.06 -8.03 -16.77
C TYR A 79 4.73 -9.33 -16.32
N ALA A 80 6.05 -9.42 -16.44
CA ALA A 80 6.82 -10.55 -15.96
C ALA A 80 7.12 -10.37 -14.46
N PHE A 81 6.41 -11.12 -13.62
CA PHE A 81 6.58 -11.08 -12.16
C PHE A 81 7.69 -12.02 -11.70
N GLU A 82 8.42 -11.59 -10.68
CA GLU A 82 9.50 -12.36 -10.04
C GLU A 82 9.12 -12.82 -8.63
N GLY A 83 8.00 -12.33 -8.08
CA GLY A 83 7.45 -12.71 -6.77
C GLY A 83 7.80 -11.72 -5.65
N GLU A 84 8.65 -10.74 -5.93
CA GLU A 84 9.09 -9.70 -4.98
C GLU A 84 8.31 -8.38 -5.14
N GLU A 85 7.29 -8.39 -5.99
CA GLU A 85 6.40 -7.26 -6.22
C GLU A 85 5.35 -7.16 -5.11
N LEU A 86 4.99 -5.91 -4.81
CA LEU A 86 3.70 -5.58 -4.19
C LEU A 86 2.87 -4.77 -5.17
N VAL A 87 1.72 -5.32 -5.57
CA VAL A 87 0.73 -4.64 -6.41
C VAL A 87 -0.33 -4.02 -5.52
N TYR A 88 -0.39 -2.68 -5.49
CA TYR A 88 -1.47 -1.93 -4.86
C TYR A 88 -2.51 -1.51 -5.89
N VAL A 89 -3.77 -1.80 -5.58
CA VAL A 89 -4.92 -1.61 -6.47
C VAL A 89 -5.96 -0.75 -5.78
N ASP A 90 -6.35 0.34 -6.44
CA ASP A 90 -7.35 1.30 -5.96
C ASP A 90 -8.27 1.69 -7.13
N PRO A 91 -9.07 0.72 -7.63
CA PRO A 91 -9.83 0.92 -8.85
C PRO A 91 -10.98 1.92 -8.61
N PRO A 92 -11.57 2.48 -9.67
CA PRO A 92 -12.86 3.14 -9.58
C PRO A 92 -13.84 2.27 -8.79
N TYR A 93 -14.34 2.76 -7.66
CA TYR A 93 -15.18 1.93 -6.80
C TYR A 93 -16.49 1.56 -7.47
N VAL A 94 -16.95 0.35 -7.16
CA VAL A 94 -18.19 -0.25 -7.69
C VAL A 94 -19.36 0.73 -7.54
N PRO A 95 -20.16 0.98 -8.60
CA PRO A 95 -21.16 2.04 -8.61
C PRO A 95 -22.14 2.06 -7.43
N GLU A 96 -22.57 0.89 -6.93
CA GLU A 96 -23.53 0.79 -5.81
C GLU A 96 -22.93 1.26 -4.48
N THR A 97 -21.60 1.28 -4.36
CA THR A 97 -20.89 1.64 -3.12
C THR A 97 -20.60 3.15 -3.00
N ARG A 98 -20.95 3.94 -4.02
CA ARG A 98 -20.62 5.37 -4.09
C ARG A 98 -21.85 6.28 -4.11
N ARG A 99 -21.65 7.54 -3.70
CA ARG A 99 -22.72 8.57 -3.60
C ARG A 99 -23.17 9.14 -4.94
N ARG A 100 -22.36 8.96 -6.00
CA ARG A 100 -22.62 9.49 -7.34
C ARG A 100 -22.25 8.42 -8.35
N GLU A 101 -23.10 8.21 -9.35
CA GLU A 101 -22.90 7.17 -10.36
C GLU A 101 -21.78 7.44 -11.37
N LYS A 102 -21.22 8.66 -11.48
CA LYS A 102 -20.04 8.95 -12.32
C LYS A 102 -19.07 9.87 -11.60
N VAL A 103 -18.03 9.30 -11.00
CA VAL A 103 -16.98 10.05 -10.25
C VAL A 103 -15.66 10.05 -11.01
N TYR A 104 -15.37 8.96 -11.73
CA TYR A 104 -14.12 8.75 -12.45
C TYR A 104 -14.33 8.96 -13.95
N ARG A 105 -13.26 9.39 -14.65
CA ARG A 105 -13.29 9.60 -16.10
C ARG A 105 -13.32 8.28 -16.86
N CYS A 106 -12.65 7.27 -16.31
CA CYS A 106 -12.58 5.89 -16.80
C CYS A 106 -13.24 5.01 -15.75
N ASP A 107 -14.53 4.76 -15.90
CA ASP A 107 -15.33 4.03 -14.90
C ASP A 107 -15.35 2.53 -15.19
N TYR A 108 -15.49 1.71 -14.15
CA TYR A 108 -15.56 0.25 -14.29
C TYR A 108 -17.02 -0.20 -14.37
N THR A 109 -17.28 -1.14 -15.28
CA THR A 109 -18.49 -1.98 -15.24
C THR A 109 -18.30 -3.16 -14.30
N GLU A 110 -19.38 -3.85 -13.93
CA GLU A 110 -19.27 -5.10 -13.16
C GLU A 110 -18.36 -6.13 -13.85
N ALA A 111 -18.42 -6.22 -15.19
CA ALA A 111 -17.56 -7.11 -15.97
C ALA A 111 -16.08 -6.74 -15.86
N ASP A 112 -15.76 -5.43 -15.82
CA ASP A 112 -14.39 -4.95 -15.62
C ASP A 112 -13.88 -5.29 -14.23
N HIS A 113 -14.73 -5.16 -13.20
CA HIS A 113 -14.40 -5.61 -11.85
C HIS A 113 -14.11 -7.11 -11.80
N ILE A 114 -14.95 -7.94 -12.43
CA ILE A 114 -14.72 -9.39 -12.49
C ILE A 114 -13.40 -9.71 -13.20
N ARG A 115 -13.11 -9.05 -14.34
CA ARG A 115 -11.84 -9.22 -15.06
C ARG A 115 -10.64 -8.84 -14.18
N LEU A 116 -10.71 -7.69 -13.51
CA LEU A 116 -9.68 -7.24 -12.58
C LEU A 116 -9.45 -8.29 -11.47
N LEU A 117 -10.51 -8.72 -10.77
CA LEU A 117 -10.39 -9.65 -9.65
C LEU A 117 -9.77 -10.99 -10.07
N ARG A 118 -10.16 -11.51 -11.23
CA ARG A 118 -9.56 -12.73 -11.82
C ARG A 118 -8.09 -12.55 -12.14
N CYS A 119 -7.70 -11.42 -12.73
CA CYS A 119 -6.30 -11.09 -12.98
C CYS A 119 -5.51 -11.06 -11.66
N LEU A 120 -5.99 -10.31 -10.66
CA LEU A 120 -5.32 -10.17 -9.36
C LEU A 120 -5.17 -11.49 -8.61
N ALA A 121 -6.18 -12.36 -8.67
CA ALA A 121 -6.13 -13.69 -8.05
C ALA A 121 -5.09 -14.63 -8.69
N ALA A 122 -4.72 -14.39 -9.95
CA ALA A 122 -3.75 -15.19 -10.69
C ALA A 122 -2.31 -14.67 -10.60
N LEU A 123 -2.09 -13.46 -10.03
CA LEU A 123 -0.75 -12.88 -9.95
C LEU A 123 0.14 -13.68 -8.98
N PRO A 124 1.39 -13.99 -9.36
CA PRO A 124 2.31 -14.76 -8.53
C PRO A 124 3.08 -13.87 -7.53
N CYS A 125 2.46 -12.82 -7.01
CA CYS A 125 3.08 -11.84 -6.11
C CYS A 125 2.09 -11.34 -5.04
N ASN A 126 2.56 -10.47 -4.15
CA ASN A 126 1.71 -9.88 -3.12
C ASN A 126 0.80 -8.82 -3.74
N VAL A 127 -0.49 -8.88 -3.41
CA VAL A 127 -1.51 -7.96 -3.92
C VAL A 127 -2.29 -7.37 -2.75
N MET A 128 -2.53 -6.06 -2.82
CA MET A 128 -3.35 -5.32 -1.88
C MET A 128 -4.37 -4.48 -2.65
N LEU A 129 -5.65 -4.85 -2.53
CA LEU A 129 -6.77 -4.17 -3.18
C LEU A 129 -7.55 -3.36 -2.14
N SER A 130 -7.83 -2.09 -2.44
CA SER A 130 -8.62 -1.23 -1.57
C SER A 130 -9.94 -0.82 -2.22
N GLY A 131 -10.96 -0.62 -1.39
CA GLY A 131 -12.31 -0.25 -1.84
C GLY A 131 -13.30 -0.13 -0.69
N TYR A 132 -14.58 -0.20 -1.02
CA TYR A 132 -15.67 -0.34 -0.04
C TYR A 132 -16.18 -1.78 -0.03
N ASP A 133 -16.65 -2.22 1.14
CA ASP A 133 -17.21 -3.56 1.26
C ASP A 133 -18.36 -3.79 0.27
N CYS A 134 -18.31 -4.91 -0.45
CA CYS A 134 -19.35 -5.30 -1.40
C CYS A 134 -19.37 -6.81 -1.64
N ASP A 135 -20.54 -7.34 -2.01
CA ASP A 135 -20.76 -8.78 -2.19
C ASP A 135 -19.94 -9.36 -3.34
N LEU A 136 -19.73 -8.59 -4.41
CA LEU A 136 -18.88 -8.99 -5.53
C LEU A 136 -17.47 -9.33 -5.03
N TYR A 137 -16.81 -8.41 -4.32
CA TYR A 137 -15.43 -8.62 -3.87
C TYR A 137 -15.35 -9.71 -2.80
N ASN A 138 -16.32 -9.77 -1.90
CA ASN A 138 -16.36 -10.81 -0.87
C ASN A 138 -16.50 -12.24 -1.45
N ARG A 139 -17.20 -12.38 -2.58
CA ARG A 139 -17.36 -13.66 -3.27
C ARG A 139 -16.13 -14.04 -4.09
N GLU A 140 -15.53 -13.09 -4.82
CA GLU A 140 -14.41 -13.40 -5.70
C GLU A 140 -13.06 -13.50 -4.95
N LEU A 141 -12.90 -12.82 -3.80
CA LEU A 141 -11.67 -12.79 -3.01
C LEU A 141 -11.74 -13.70 -1.78
N VAL A 142 -12.41 -14.84 -1.88
CA VAL A 142 -12.46 -15.83 -0.80
C VAL A 142 -11.05 -16.29 -0.45
N GLY A 143 -10.74 -16.33 0.85
CA GLY A 143 -9.43 -16.69 1.37
C GLY A 143 -8.44 -15.51 1.46
N TRP A 144 -8.75 -14.37 0.85
CA TRP A 144 -7.95 -13.16 1.05
C TRP A 144 -8.18 -12.59 2.44
N ARG A 145 -7.10 -12.14 3.07
CA ARG A 145 -7.16 -11.40 4.34
C ARG A 145 -7.88 -10.07 4.10
N LYS A 146 -8.86 -9.76 4.95
CA LYS A 146 -9.64 -8.52 4.90
C LYS A 146 -9.37 -7.66 6.14
N VAL A 147 -9.11 -6.37 5.96
CA VAL A 147 -8.95 -5.39 7.04
C VAL A 147 -9.80 -4.16 6.74
N SER A 148 -10.54 -3.67 7.72
CA SER A 148 -11.33 -2.44 7.61
C SER A 148 -10.82 -1.35 8.54
N PHE A 149 -10.95 -0.08 8.14
CA PHE A 149 -10.66 1.06 9.01
C PHE A 149 -11.45 2.31 8.60
N PRO A 150 -11.74 3.21 9.56
CA PRO A 150 -12.48 4.43 9.27
C PRO A 150 -11.65 5.40 8.44
N ALA A 151 -12.21 5.84 7.31
CA ALA A 151 -11.70 6.94 6.49
C ALA A 151 -12.55 8.19 6.72
N LYS A 152 -11.93 9.24 7.24
CA LYS A 152 -12.59 10.54 7.44
C LYS A 152 -12.70 11.28 6.12
N ASN A 153 -13.92 11.40 5.61
CA ASN A 153 -14.31 12.49 4.71
C ASN A 153 -15.07 13.54 5.54
N HIS A 154 -14.94 14.83 5.22
CA HIS A 154 -15.45 15.97 6.01
C HIS A 154 -16.96 16.00 6.30
N VAL A 155 -17.73 14.99 5.87
CA VAL A 155 -19.21 14.96 5.91
C VAL A 155 -19.75 13.66 6.53
N GLU A 156 -19.04 12.52 6.46
CA GLU A 156 -19.48 11.22 7.03
C GLU A 156 -18.28 10.26 7.16
N MET A 157 -18.31 9.36 8.15
CA MET A 157 -17.35 8.24 8.25
C MET A 157 -17.69 7.19 7.20
N ARG A 158 -16.77 6.91 6.27
CA ARG A 158 -16.84 5.71 5.44
C ARG A 158 -15.78 4.73 5.90
N GLU A 159 -16.14 3.46 5.93
CA GLU A 159 -15.20 2.39 6.25
C GLU A 159 -14.50 1.97 4.95
N GLU A 160 -13.19 2.17 4.87
CA GLU A 160 -12.37 1.63 3.78
C GLU A 160 -12.01 0.19 4.13
N VAL A 161 -12.07 -0.67 3.12
CA VAL A 161 -11.73 -2.09 3.23
C VAL A 161 -10.55 -2.39 2.32
N VAL A 162 -9.65 -3.23 2.82
CA VAL A 162 -8.46 -3.68 2.11
C VAL A 162 -8.41 -5.20 2.12
N TRP A 163 -8.36 -5.80 0.94
CA TRP A 163 -8.16 -7.24 0.72
C TRP A 163 -6.70 -7.50 0.33
N MET A 164 -6.10 -8.54 0.92
CA MET A 164 -4.70 -8.92 0.70
C MET A 164 -4.57 -10.43 0.53
N ASN A 165 -3.78 -10.89 -0.44
CA ASN A 165 -3.52 -12.31 -0.67
C ASN A 165 -2.37 -12.88 0.19
N PHE A 166 -1.90 -12.13 1.18
CA PHE A 166 -0.78 -12.50 2.04
C PHE A 166 -1.14 -12.42 3.54
N ALA A 167 -0.42 -13.22 4.32
CA ALA A 167 -0.53 -13.22 5.78
C ALA A 167 -0.05 -11.89 6.40
N PRO A 168 -0.46 -11.54 7.62
CA PRO A 168 0.07 -10.37 8.31
C PRO A 168 1.61 -10.40 8.36
N PRO A 169 2.30 -9.36 7.86
CA PRO A 169 3.74 -9.40 7.77
C PRO A 169 4.38 -9.24 9.16
N SER A 170 5.41 -10.04 9.45
CA SER A 170 6.26 -9.88 10.64
C SER A 170 7.16 -8.64 10.55
N ARG A 171 7.46 -8.20 9.32
CA ARG A 171 8.27 -7.02 9.01
C ARG A 171 7.52 -6.09 8.07
N LEU A 172 7.54 -4.79 8.36
CA LEU A 172 6.93 -3.79 7.46
C LEU A 172 7.94 -3.24 6.47
N HIS A 173 7.49 -2.93 5.26
CA HIS A 173 8.28 -2.17 4.28
C HIS A 173 8.69 -0.80 4.81
N ASP A 174 7.78 -0.14 5.53
CA ASP A 174 7.97 1.20 6.05
C ASP A 174 7.33 1.35 7.43
N THR A 175 8.16 1.50 8.44
CA THR A 175 7.74 1.66 9.85
C THR A 175 7.51 3.12 10.23
N ARG A 176 7.71 4.10 9.33
CA ARG A 176 7.57 5.54 9.67
C ARG A 176 6.16 5.93 10.09
N TYR A 177 5.16 5.16 9.67
CA TYR A 177 3.77 5.38 10.01
C TYR A 177 3.23 4.39 11.05
N LEU A 178 4.09 3.58 11.68
CA LEU A 178 3.68 2.54 12.61
C LEU A 178 2.82 3.12 13.75
N GLY A 179 1.62 2.58 13.86
CA GLY A 179 0.64 3.00 14.85
C GLY A 179 -0.73 3.29 14.24
N GLU A 180 -1.74 3.04 15.05
CA GLU A 180 -3.13 3.04 14.62
C GLU A 180 -3.70 4.44 14.50
N THR A 181 -3.68 5.18 15.61
CA THR A 181 -4.13 6.56 15.66
C THR A 181 -2.94 7.53 15.56
N PHE A 182 -3.25 8.81 15.40
CA PHE A 182 -2.23 9.86 15.48
C PHE A 182 -1.50 9.82 16.84
N ARG A 183 -2.23 9.59 17.94
CA ARG A 183 -1.65 9.51 19.28
C ARG A 183 -0.76 8.27 19.42
N ASP A 184 -1.16 7.14 18.84
CA ASP A 184 -0.37 5.91 18.88
C ASP A 184 0.92 6.08 18.10
N ARG A 185 0.85 6.64 16.88
CA ARG A 185 2.03 6.97 16.07
C ARG A 185 3.00 7.88 16.82
N GLN A 186 2.49 8.95 17.43
CA GLN A 186 3.31 9.87 18.22
C GLN A 186 3.95 9.17 19.44
N THR A 187 3.22 8.28 20.10
CA THR A 187 3.70 7.53 21.25
C THR A 187 4.81 6.54 20.86
N ILE A 188 4.61 5.80 19.77
CA ILE A 188 5.59 4.87 19.21
C ILE A 188 6.85 5.62 18.77
N GLN A 189 6.69 6.74 18.06
CA GLN A 189 7.82 7.56 17.62
C GLN A 189 8.62 8.07 18.82
N ARG A 190 7.97 8.62 19.87
CA ARG A 190 8.65 9.06 21.08
C ARG A 190 9.38 7.92 21.79
N ARG A 191 8.77 6.73 21.86
CA ARG A 191 9.41 5.53 22.45
C ARG A 191 10.67 5.14 21.67
N GLN A 192 10.59 5.10 20.34
CA GLN A 192 11.73 4.79 19.49
C GLN A 192 12.84 5.83 19.59
N THR A 193 12.51 7.12 19.58
CA THR A 193 13.50 8.20 19.74
C THR A 193 14.23 8.08 21.08
N ARG A 194 13.51 7.90 22.19
CA ARG A 194 14.13 7.71 23.52
C ARG A 194 15.06 6.50 23.55
N LEU A 195 14.66 5.38 22.94
CA LEU A 195 15.50 4.18 22.87
C LEU A 195 16.78 4.44 22.07
N ARG A 196 16.67 5.06 20.89
CA ARG A 196 17.83 5.41 20.05
C ARG A 196 18.78 6.33 20.78
N THR A 197 18.28 7.42 21.38
CA THR A 197 19.11 8.35 22.16
C THR A 197 19.82 7.64 23.30
N ARG A 198 19.16 6.69 23.99
CA ARG A 198 19.79 5.88 25.03
C ARG A 198 20.93 5.02 24.46
N ILE A 199 20.70 4.31 23.36
CA ILE A 199 21.70 3.46 22.70
C ILE A 199 22.90 4.30 22.18
N GLU A 200 22.62 5.47 21.59
CA GLU A 200 23.63 6.41 21.09
C GLU A 200 24.47 7.01 22.24
N SER A 201 23.90 7.15 23.42
CA SER A 201 24.60 7.64 24.62
C SER A 201 25.48 6.58 25.31
N LEU A 202 25.31 5.30 24.98
CA LEU A 202 26.15 4.23 25.52
C LEU A 202 27.59 4.41 25.05
N ASN A 203 28.53 4.07 25.95
CA ASN A 203 29.94 4.03 25.57
C ASN A 203 30.18 2.88 24.56
N PRO A 204 31.29 2.90 23.79
CA PRO A 204 31.53 1.91 22.75
C PRO A 204 31.55 0.45 23.23
N ILE A 205 32.00 0.18 24.47
CA ILE A 205 32.06 -1.17 25.04
C ILE A 205 30.64 -1.67 25.32
N GLU A 206 29.83 -0.88 26.06
CA GLU A 206 28.43 -1.22 26.34
C GLU A 206 27.60 -1.40 25.07
N ARG A 207 27.87 -0.58 24.04
CA ARG A 207 27.21 -0.70 22.75
C ARG A 207 27.59 -2.00 22.04
N HIS A 208 28.85 -2.42 22.12
CA HIS A 208 29.31 -3.68 21.53
C HIS A 208 28.67 -4.88 22.24
N GLU A 209 28.66 -4.89 23.58
CA GLU A 209 28.00 -5.93 24.38
C GLU A 209 26.50 -6.02 24.05
N LEU A 210 25.81 -4.88 23.93
CA LEU A 210 24.40 -4.84 23.53
C LEU A 210 24.19 -5.48 22.15
N LEU A 211 25.07 -5.19 21.17
CA LEU A 211 24.98 -5.77 19.83
C LEU A 211 25.22 -7.28 19.85
N GLN A 212 26.21 -7.76 20.60
CA GLN A 212 26.47 -9.20 20.76
C GLN A 212 25.27 -9.90 21.39
N TRP A 213 24.74 -9.37 22.49
CA TRP A 213 23.55 -9.91 23.16
C TRP A 213 22.33 -9.98 22.22
N MET A 214 22.10 -8.94 21.41
CA MET A 214 21.03 -8.95 20.41
C MET A 214 21.26 -10.02 19.34
N GLN A 215 22.51 -10.20 18.89
CA GLN A 215 22.86 -11.21 17.89
C GLN A 215 22.72 -12.63 18.44
N GLU A 216 23.09 -12.88 19.69
CA GLU A 216 22.92 -14.18 20.35
C GLU A 216 21.45 -14.57 20.53
N LEU A 217 20.62 -13.59 20.91
CA LEU A 217 19.20 -13.85 21.15
C LEU A 217 18.37 -13.95 19.88
N TYR A 218 18.65 -13.11 18.87
CA TYR A 218 17.77 -12.93 17.72
C TYR A 218 18.44 -13.22 16.37
N GLY A 219 19.76 -13.42 16.33
CA GLY A 219 20.49 -13.63 15.08
C GLY A 219 20.17 -14.95 14.37
N ASN A 220 19.66 -15.95 15.09
CA ASN A 220 19.28 -17.25 14.52
C ASN A 220 17.84 -17.29 13.98
N ASP A 221 16.98 -16.32 14.35
CA ASP A 221 15.58 -16.27 13.90
C ASP A 221 15.43 -15.64 12.51
N GLU A 222 16.46 -14.94 12.00
CA GLU A 222 16.45 -14.32 10.67
C GLU A 222 16.77 -15.30 9.51
N GLU A 223 17.31 -16.49 9.77
CA GLU A 223 17.64 -17.48 8.72
C GLU A 223 16.46 -18.39 8.32
N VAL A 224 15.32 -18.34 9.03
CA VAL A 224 14.19 -19.29 8.87
C VAL A 224 12.90 -18.63 8.34
N ALA A 225 12.93 -17.35 7.96
CA ALA A 225 11.75 -16.59 7.52
C ALA A 225 11.83 -16.13 6.05
#